data_AF-A0A9X4B719-F1
#
_entry.id   AF-A0A9X4B719-F1
#
_cell.length_a   1.000
_cell.length_b   1.000
_cell.length_c   1.000
_cell.angle_alpha   90.00
_cell.angle_beta   90.00
_cell.angle_gamma   90.00
#
_symmetry.space_group_name_H-M   'P 1'
#
loop_
_entity.id
_entity.type
_entity.pdbx_description
1 polymer ?
#
loop_
_entity_poly.entity_id
_entity_poly.type
_entity_poly.pdbx_seq_one_letter_code
_entity_poly.pdbx_strand_id
1 'polypeptide(L)' 'MTYTHLTTDELVIIESYFKMNQSVAKTAHCLNRSRQTIHKVYLFFKQGKSALEYYQQYKKNKSNCGRRPLVLPEEQS' A
#
# COMPACT_ATOMS: atom_id res chain seq x y z
N MET A 1 18.52 2.89 -2.86
CA MET A 1 17.27 2.11 -2.81
C MET A 1 16.10 3.07 -2.69
N THR A 2 15.48 3.44 -3.81
CA THR A 2 14.33 4.34 -3.80
C THR A 2 13.07 3.52 -3.53
N TYR A 3 12.32 3.87 -2.50
CA TYR A 3 11.08 3.18 -2.16
C TYR A 3 9.98 3.56 -3.15
N THR A 4 9.80 2.74 -4.20
CA THR A 4 8.71 2.90 -5.16
C THR A 4 7.43 2.29 -4.57
N HIS A 5 6.49 3.15 -4.20
CA HIS A 5 5.15 2.73 -3.75
C HIS A 5 4.39 2.00 -4.87
N LEU A 6 3.41 1.19 -4.48
CA LEU A 6 2.44 0.66 -5.43
C LEU A 6 1.46 1.77 -5.82
N THR A 7 1.18 1.90 -7.10
CA THR A 7 0.09 2.74 -7.58
C THR A 7 -1.25 2.06 -7.31
N THR A 8 -2.33 2.85 -7.33
CA THR A 8 -3.68 2.31 -7.15
C THR A 8 -4.02 1.30 -8.27
N ASP A 9 -3.60 1.58 -9.51
CA ASP A 9 -3.81 0.68 -10.65
C ASP A 9 -3.12 -0.68 -10.44
N GLU A 10 -1.87 -0.66 -9.96
CA GLU A 10 -1.15 -1.89 -9.60
C GLU A 10 -1.90 -2.67 -8.51
N LEU A 11 -2.47 -2.02 -7.51
CA LEU A 11 -3.25 -2.69 -6.46
C LEU A 11 -4.51 -3.36 -7.02
N VAL A 12 -5.23 -2.72 -7.95
CA VAL A 12 -6.42 -3.27 -8.59
C VAL A 12 -6.06 -4.49 -9.47
N ILE A 13 -4.95 -4.42 -10.19
CA ILE A 13 -4.44 -5.54 -10.99
C ILE A 13 -4.06 -6.72 -10.08
N ILE A 14 -3.36 -6.46 -8.98
CA ILE A 14 -2.99 -7.51 -8.00
C ILE A 14 -4.25 -8.13 -7.38
N GLU A 15 -5.28 -7.35 -7.07
CA GLU A 15 -6.55 -7.86 -6.55
C GLU A 15 -7.24 -8.78 -7.54
N SER A 16 -7.23 -8.41 -8.82
CA SER A 16 -7.77 -9.23 -9.91
C SER A 16 -7.00 -10.56 -10.06
N TYR A 17 -5.67 -10.50 -10.07
CA TYR A 17 -4.82 -11.70 -10.10
C TYR A 17 -4.96 -12.59 -8.87
N PHE A 18 -5.20 -12.01 -7.69
CA PHE A 18 -5.50 -12.76 -6.48
C PHE A 18 -6.82 -13.53 -6.62
N LYS A 19 -7.87 -12.88 -7.12
CA LYS A 19 -9.17 -13.53 -7.39
C LYS A 19 -9.07 -14.65 -8.43
N MET A 20 -8.14 -14.52 -9.39
CA MET A 20 -7.83 -15.56 -10.38
C MET A 20 -6.89 -16.67 -9.85
N ASN A 21 -6.56 -16.68 -8.56
CA ASN A 21 -5.62 -17.63 -7.93
C ASN A 21 -4.22 -17.64 -8.57
N GLN A 22 -3.78 -16.52 -9.15
CA GLN A 22 -2.46 -16.44 -9.76
C GLN A 22 -1.34 -16.41 -8.71
N SER A 23 -0.23 -17.09 -8.98
CA SER A 23 0.90 -17.18 -8.06
C SER A 23 1.60 -15.83 -7.83
N VAL A 24 2.07 -15.61 -6.59
CA VAL A 24 2.81 -14.40 -6.19
C VAL A 24 4.03 -14.15 -7.07
N ALA A 25 4.74 -15.22 -7.46
CA ALA A 25 5.93 -15.12 -8.30
C ALA A 25 5.60 -14.60 -9.70
N LYS A 26 4.53 -15.12 -10.32
CA LYS A 26 4.08 -14.68 -11.64
C LYS A 26 3.61 -13.23 -11.61
N THR A 27 2.82 -12.85 -10.60
CA THR A 27 2.37 -11.46 -10.41
C THR A 27 3.52 -10.49 -10.21
N ALA A 28 4.54 -10.87 -9.43
CA ALA A 28 5.74 -10.06 -9.22
C ALA A 28 6.52 -9.83 -10.53
N HIS A 29 6.66 -10.88 -11.34
CA HIS A 29 7.31 -10.79 -12.66
C HIS A 29 6.51 -9.90 -13.63
N CYS A 30 5.18 -10.07 -13.71
CA CYS A 30 4.32 -9.25 -14.57
C CYS A 30 4.36 -7.76 -14.23
N LEU A 31 4.45 -7.42 -12.95
CA LEU A 31 4.46 -6.01 -12.48
C LEU A 31 5.87 -5.43 -12.35
N ASN A 32 6.93 -6.21 -12.66
CA ASN A 32 8.32 -5.83 -12.41
C ASN A 32 8.56 -5.35 -10.96
N ARG A 33 7.88 -5.97 -9.99
CA ARG A 33 7.99 -5.63 -8.57
C ARG A 33 8.66 -6.75 -7.78
N SER A 34 9.19 -6.42 -6.60
CA SER A 34 9.77 -7.42 -5.71
C SER A 34 8.70 -8.43 -5.24
N ARG A 35 9.10 -9.70 -5.12
CA ARG A 35 8.22 -10.77 -4.63
C ARG A 35 7.70 -10.48 -3.22
N GLN A 36 8.55 -9.89 -2.37
CA GLN A 36 8.19 -9.48 -1.00
C GLN A 36 7.08 -8.43 -1.00
N THR A 37 7.10 -7.48 -1.94
CA THR A 37 6.06 -6.45 -2.02
C THR A 37 4.71 -7.06 -2.36
N ILE A 38 4.67 -7.91 -3.40
CA ILE A 38 3.43 -8.59 -3.80
C ILE A 38 2.94 -9.54 -2.71
N HIS A 39 3.85 -10.25 -2.03
CA HIS A 39 3.49 -11.14 -0.93
C HIS A 39 2.79 -10.40 0.21
N LYS A 40 3.24 -9.20 0.57
CA LYS A 40 2.58 -8.37 1.59
C LYS A 40 1.14 -8.01 1.20
N VAL A 41 0.90 -7.68 -0.06
CA VAL A 41 -0.44 -7.36 -0.56
C VAL A 41 -1.32 -8.62 -0.59
N TYR A 42 -0.81 -9.76 -1.04
CA TYR A 42 -1.53 -11.04 -1.02
C TYR A 42 -1.90 -11.47 0.41
N LEU A 43 -1.00 -11.30 1.37
CA LEU A 43 -1.27 -11.60 2.77
C LEU A 43 -2.40 -10.71 3.31
N PHE A 44 -2.47 -9.46 2.88
CA PHE A 44 -3.55 -8.55 3.21
C PHE A 44 -4.89 -9.00 2.63
N PHE A 45 -4.90 -9.43 1.37
CA PHE A 45 -6.12 -9.97 0.72
C PHE A 45 -6.58 -11.30 1.33
N LYS A 46 -5.65 -12.14 1.80
CA LYS A 46 -5.99 -13.35 2.57
C LYS A 46 -6.72 -13.05 3.89
N GLN A 47 -6.60 -11.84 4.43
CA GLN A 47 -7.34 -11.39 5.61
C GLN A 47 -8.77 -10.92 5.27
N GLY A 48 -9.21 -11.06 4.01
CA GLY A 48 -10.54 -10.63 3.55
C GLY A 48 -10.64 -9.14 3.24
N LYS A 49 -9.52 -8.42 3.18
CA LYS A 49 -9.48 -6.97 2.96
C LYS A 49 -9.32 -6.63 1.47
N SER A 50 -9.81 -5.47 1.05
CA SER A 50 -9.75 -5.02 -0.36
C SER A 50 -8.52 -4.15 -0.67
N ALA A 51 -8.20 -4.00 -1.95
CA ALA A 51 -7.20 -3.06 -2.46
C ALA A 51 -7.44 -1.61 -1.98
N LEU A 52 -8.71 -1.19 -1.89
CA LEU A 52 -9.07 0.15 -1.41
C LEU A 52 -8.66 0.34 0.06
N GLU A 53 -8.91 -0.65 0.90
CA GLU A 53 -8.53 -0.61 2.32
C GLU A 53 -7.01 -0.59 2.49
N TYR A 54 -6.27 -1.31 1.64
CA TYR A 54 -4.81 -1.26 1.62
C TYR A 54 -4.30 0.16 1.34
N TYR A 55 -4.91 0.85 0.36
CA TYR A 55 -4.57 2.23 0.04
C TYR A 55 -4.93 3.22 1.15
N GLN A 56 -6.10 3.06 1.78
CA GLN A 56 -6.52 3.87 2.92
C GLN A 56 -5.57 3.69 4.12
N GLN A 57 -5.19 2.45 4.42
CA GLN A 57 -4.22 2.17 5.48
C GLN A 57 -2.85 2.81 5.18
N TYR A 58 -2.40 2.76 3.92
CA TYR A 58 -1.20 3.48 3.51
C TYR A 58 -1.31 4.99 3.77
N LYS A 59 -2.42 5.63 3.37
CA LYS A 59 -2.64 7.06 3.64
C LYS A 59 -2.62 7.39 5.13
N LYS A 60 -3.29 6.58 5.96
CA LYS A 60 -3.31 6.73 7.42
C LYS A 60 -1.91 6.58 8.04
N ASN A 61 -1.13 5.60 7.57
CA ASN A 61 0.24 5.43 8.03
C ASN A 61 1.11 6.62 7.60
N LYS A 62 0.90 7.12 6.38
CA LYS A 62 1.64 8.27 5.85
C LYS A 62 1.32 9.56 6.63
N SER A 63 0.08 9.77 7.07
CA SER A 63 -0.27 10.92 7.92
C SER A 63 0.36 10.87 9.31
N ASN A 64 0.67 9.67 9.82
CA ASN A 64 1.41 9.49 11.07
C ASN A 64 2.93 9.70 10.89
N CYS A 65 3.41 9.73 9.64
CA CYS A 65 4.81 9.97 9.33
C CYS A 65 5.05 11.45 9.06
N GLY A 66 6.12 12.00 9.62
CA GLY A 66 6.54 13.38 9.41
C GLY A 66 6.44 14.24 10.66
N ARG A 67 6.82 15.51 10.51
CA ARG A 67 6.77 16.49 11.60
C ARG A 67 5.32 16.90 11.84
N ARG A 68 4.87 16.84 13.10
CA ARG A 68 3.55 17.37 13.47
C ARG A 68 3.49 18.88 13.17
N PRO A 69 2.35 19.41 12.71
CA PRO A 69 2.19 20.85 12.49
C PRO A 69 2.58 21.60 13.77
N LEU A 70 3.41 22.63 13.62
CA LEU A 70 3.73 23.52 14.72
C LEU A 70 2.54 24.46 14.89
N VAL A 71 1.68 24.17 15.86
CA VAL A 71 0.59 25.07 16.25
C VAL A 71 1.22 26.16 17.10
N LEU A 72 1.28 27.39 16.57
CA LEU A 72 1.63 28.57 17.36
C LEU A 72 0.48 28.80 18.36
N PRO A 73 0.75 28.90 19.67
CA PRO A 73 -0.28 29.28 20.62
C PRO A 73 -0.81 30.68 20.28
N GLU A 74 -2.13 30.83 20.19
CA GLU A 74 -2.76 32.14 20.23
C GLU A 74 -2.66 32.63 21.67
N GLU A 75 -1.72 33.53 21.93
CA GLU A 75 -1.65 34.50 23.05
C GLU A 75 -0.22 34.66 23.60
N GLN A 76 0.46 35.68 23.09
CA GLN A 76 1.20 36.61 23.93
C GLN A 76 0.82 38.02 23.46
N SER A 77 -0.38 38.45 23.83
CA SER A 77 -0.84 39.84 23.78
C SER A 77 -0.73 40.47 25.16
#